data_AF-A0A7Y4U8E8-F1
#
_entry.id   AF-A0A7Y4U8E8-F1
#
_cell.length_a   1.000
_cell.length_b   1.000
_cell.length_c   1.000
_cell.angle_alpha   90.00
_cell.angle_beta   90.00
_cell.angle_gamma   90.00
#
_symmetry.space_group_name_H-M   'P 1'
#
loop_
_entity.id
_entity.type
_entity.pdbx_description
1 polymer ?
#
loop_
_entity_poly.entity_id
_entity_poly.type
_entity_poly.pdbx_seq_one_letter_code
_entity_poly.pdbx_strand_id
1 'polypeptide(L)'
;MPSIRNFWVSFVLLIALFVPVVSAQAIVTPVKDKVTQEKILQATPPAAPQVKLSEFGALSARLSERAGYFGSDNLVSNELSYLHPLGKLKEMNVTGGVYIGVGPDQNYSYIAQIKPKLVLQVDIRRDAQLQHLLYKALFMMANNRTEYLSYLFARPLPKDSKKWSEKTIRDLVEYFDRTPQDPKLVEKLKAEVLKKVQSFGMDLQPREIETIAEIHHAFYEDCLEVRYTIRDRNTGRFFPAFRELLLEKDLDGNYRNYLANEADWQVLKQLHDANKIVPVTADLSGVKAIKEIGAYLKEINEKVCAFYVSNVEFYLWRYNTFDKWVDNLKALPIDSKSVIIRSYFNYAYYTNPHPQTVDNSFSVQLLQTIESLLQDQAERGYDSYYEMATRRSLELQHRQP
;
A
#
# COMPACT_ATOMS: atom_id res chain seq x y z
N MET A 1 3.34 83.91 25.88
CA MET A 1 4.24 83.05 25.08
C MET A 1 3.53 81.72 24.82
N PRO A 2 3.61 81.22 23.59
CA PRO A 2 2.60 80.42 22.87
C PRO A 2 3.02 78.94 22.81
N SER A 3 2.40 77.96 22.13
CA SER A 3 1.50 77.84 20.96
C SER A 3 0.82 76.46 21.05
N ILE A 4 -0.44 76.16 20.66
CA ILE A 4 -1.22 76.32 19.41
C ILE A 4 -0.59 75.68 18.15
N ARG A 5 -1.21 74.58 17.68
CA ARG A 5 -1.59 74.32 16.26
C ARG A 5 -2.41 73.01 16.17
N ASN A 6 -3.73 73.09 15.95
CA ASN A 6 -4.49 73.08 14.67
C ASN A 6 -4.46 71.70 13.97
N PHE A 7 -5.53 70.88 14.02
CA PHE A 7 -6.77 70.91 13.20
C PHE A 7 -6.49 70.91 11.70
N TRP A 8 -6.87 69.83 10.99
CA TRP A 8 -7.51 69.88 9.67
C TRP A 8 -8.32 68.60 9.43
N VAL A 9 -9.61 68.81 9.22
CA VAL A 9 -10.62 67.89 8.69
C VAL A 9 -10.43 67.82 7.18
N SER A 10 -10.40 66.62 6.60
CA SER A 10 -10.66 66.42 5.17
C SER A 10 -11.75 65.38 5.00
N PHE A 11 -12.95 65.92 4.79
CA PHE A 11 -14.13 65.26 4.28
C PHE A 11 -13.88 64.98 2.79
N VAL A 12 -13.92 63.71 2.37
CA VAL A 12 -14.00 63.36 0.95
C VAL A 12 -15.31 62.62 0.73
N LEU A 13 -16.25 63.37 0.16
CA LEU A 13 -17.43 62.88 -0.55
C LEU A 13 -16.95 62.02 -1.74
N LEU A 14 -17.46 60.80 -1.86
CA LEU A 14 -17.47 60.09 -3.14
C LEU A 14 -18.83 59.40 -3.34
N ILE A 15 -19.76 60.23 -3.82
CA ILE A 15 -20.70 60.00 -4.91
C ILE A 15 -21.07 58.53 -5.18
N ALA A 16 -22.30 58.19 -4.82
CA ALA A 16 -23.01 57.03 -5.31
C ALA A 16 -23.19 57.12 -6.84
N LEU A 17 -22.55 56.21 -7.57
CA LEU A 17 -22.89 55.92 -8.95
C LEU A 17 -23.83 54.71 -8.98
N PHE A 18 -25.11 55.00 -9.17
CA PHE A 18 -26.11 54.04 -9.61
C PHE A 18 -25.70 53.47 -10.97
N VAL A 19 -25.32 52.20 -11.01
CA VAL A 19 -25.23 51.44 -12.27
C VAL A 19 -26.58 50.76 -12.48
N PRO A 20 -27.29 50.98 -13.60
CA PRO A 20 -28.50 50.24 -13.90
C PRO A 20 -28.11 48.80 -14.22
N VAL A 21 -28.51 47.85 -13.37
CA VAL A 21 -28.49 46.43 -13.72
C VAL A 21 -29.59 46.22 -14.75
N VAL A 22 -29.21 46.22 -16.02
CA VAL A 22 -30.08 45.75 -17.11
C VAL A 22 -30.22 44.23 -16.92
N SER A 23 -31.39 43.81 -16.46
CA SER A 23 -31.78 42.41 -16.44
C SER A 23 -32.02 41.94 -17.87
N ALA A 24 -31.02 41.32 -18.48
CA ALA A 24 -31.22 40.51 -19.67
C ALA A 24 -31.73 39.13 -19.22
N GLN A 25 -33.06 38.99 -19.11
CA GLN A 25 -33.69 37.67 -19.08
C GLN A 25 -33.52 37.02 -20.45
N ALA A 26 -32.46 36.21 -20.59
CA ALA A 26 -32.40 35.24 -21.68
C ALA A 26 -33.44 34.15 -21.37
N ILE A 27 -34.52 34.14 -22.15
CA ILE A 27 -35.47 33.04 -22.21
C ILE A 27 -34.72 31.85 -22.83
N VAL A 28 -34.11 31.02 -21.99
CA VAL A 28 -33.59 29.71 -22.39
C VAL A 28 -34.78 28.77 -22.37
N THR A 29 -35.29 28.43 -23.56
CA THR A 29 -36.23 27.33 -23.73
C THR A 29 -35.55 26.03 -23.27
N PRO A 30 -36.18 25.23 -22.39
CA PRO A 30 -35.57 23.99 -21.93
C PRO A 30 -35.66 22.97 -23.07
N VAL A 31 -34.54 22.70 -23.72
CA VAL A 31 -34.38 21.52 -24.58
C VAL A 31 -34.47 20.29 -23.68
N LYS A 32 -35.44 19.42 -23.95
CA LYS A 32 -35.68 18.16 -23.25
C LYS A 32 -34.55 17.15 -23.58
N ASP A 33 -33.40 17.29 -22.94
CA ASP A 33 -32.31 16.29 -22.99
C ASP A 33 -32.16 15.54 -21.65
N LYS A 34 -33.29 15.20 -21.00
CA LYS A 34 -33.28 14.31 -19.83
C LYS A 34 -32.91 12.86 -20.17
N VAL A 35 -33.01 12.44 -21.44
CA VAL A 35 -32.82 11.04 -21.85
C VAL A 35 -31.34 10.65 -21.97
N THR A 36 -30.43 11.61 -22.11
CA THR A 36 -29.01 11.31 -22.35
C THR A 36 -28.15 11.36 -21.07
N GLN A 37 -28.54 12.16 -20.06
CA GLN A 37 -27.80 12.26 -18.79
C GLN A 37 -28.06 11.10 -17.83
N GLU A 38 -29.26 10.52 -17.81
CA GLU A 38 -29.56 9.36 -16.96
C GLU A 38 -28.83 8.08 -17.40
N LYS A 39 -28.48 7.97 -18.69
CA LYS A 39 -27.78 6.80 -19.25
C LYS A 39 -26.26 6.80 -19.02
N ILE A 40 -25.68 7.96 -18.71
CA ILE A 40 -24.23 8.10 -18.43
C ILE A 40 -23.92 7.83 -16.94
N LEU A 41 -24.92 7.94 -16.05
CA LEU A 41 -24.77 7.72 -14.61
C LEU A 41 -25.03 6.28 -14.14
N GLN A 42 -25.31 5.34 -15.05
CA GLN A 42 -25.54 3.92 -14.73
C GLN A 42 -24.53 2.96 -15.37
N ALA A 43 -23.48 3.45 -16.03
CA ALA A 43 -22.40 2.59 -16.47
C ALA A 43 -21.55 2.20 -15.26
N THR A 44 -21.84 1.04 -14.67
CA THR A 44 -20.86 0.33 -13.82
C THR A 44 -19.53 0.34 -14.58
N PRO A 45 -18.43 0.83 -13.99
CA PRO A 45 -17.13 0.76 -14.63
C PRO A 45 -16.92 -0.70 -15.08
N PRO A 46 -16.38 -0.95 -16.28
CA PRO A 46 -16.03 -2.31 -16.67
C PRO A 46 -15.27 -2.97 -15.51
N ALA A 47 -15.67 -4.18 -15.15
CA ALA A 47 -14.87 -4.97 -14.24
C ALA A 47 -13.45 -5.03 -14.83
N ALA A 48 -12.43 -4.73 -14.02
CA ALA A 48 -11.05 -4.83 -14.52
C ALA A 48 -10.86 -6.21 -15.14
N PRO A 49 -10.19 -6.30 -16.30
CA PRO A 49 -10.06 -7.54 -17.03
C PRO A 49 -9.59 -8.66 -16.11
N GLN A 50 -10.25 -9.81 -16.18
CA GLN A 50 -9.80 -10.98 -15.44
C GLN A 50 -8.46 -11.44 -16.01
N VAL A 51 -7.41 -11.44 -15.20
CA VAL A 51 -6.11 -12.01 -15.61
C VAL A 51 -6.26 -13.52 -15.64
N LYS A 52 -6.19 -14.12 -16.84
CA LYS A 52 -6.23 -15.58 -16.93
C LYS A 52 -4.95 -16.14 -16.31
N LEU A 53 -5.03 -17.33 -15.71
CA LEU A 53 -3.85 -17.98 -15.14
C LEU A 53 -2.73 -18.17 -16.18
N SER A 54 -3.09 -18.46 -17.44
CA SER A 54 -2.17 -18.58 -18.57
C SER A 54 -1.43 -17.28 -18.91
N GLU A 55 -1.96 -16.12 -18.50
CA GLU A 55 -1.40 -14.79 -18.77
C GLU A 55 -0.63 -14.24 -17.57
N PHE A 56 -0.80 -14.83 -16.37
CA PHE A 56 -0.25 -14.33 -15.12
C PHE A 56 1.27 -14.19 -15.14
N GLY A 57 1.99 -15.27 -15.50
CA GLY A 57 3.45 -15.25 -15.55
C GLY A 57 4.00 -14.31 -16.63
N ALA A 58 3.35 -14.25 -17.79
CA ALA A 58 3.71 -13.34 -18.87
C ALA A 58 3.50 -11.87 -18.49
N LEU A 59 2.40 -11.55 -17.78
CA LEU A 59 2.15 -10.19 -17.28
C LEU A 59 3.19 -9.79 -16.22
N SER A 60 3.46 -10.66 -15.25
CA SER A 60 4.52 -10.46 -14.26
C SER A 60 5.88 -10.18 -14.92
N ALA A 61 6.27 -10.99 -15.91
CA ALA A 61 7.52 -10.81 -16.65
C ALA A 61 7.53 -9.51 -17.48
N ARG A 62 6.43 -9.19 -18.16
CA ARG A 62 6.28 -7.96 -18.95
C ARG A 62 6.51 -6.72 -18.08
N LEU A 63 5.86 -6.66 -16.92
CA LEU A 63 5.94 -5.51 -16.02
C LEU A 63 7.29 -5.43 -15.28
N SER A 64 7.94 -6.57 -15.05
CA SER A 64 9.18 -6.64 -14.28
C SER A 64 10.38 -6.06 -15.03
N GLU A 65 11.37 -5.57 -14.29
CA GLU A 65 12.69 -5.24 -14.80
C GLU A 65 13.77 -6.04 -14.05
N ARG A 66 15.04 -5.76 -14.36
CA ARG A 66 16.15 -6.45 -13.70
C ARG A 66 16.15 -6.13 -12.20
N ALA A 67 16.25 -7.15 -11.37
CA ALA A 67 16.35 -7.00 -9.92
C ALA A 67 17.53 -6.11 -9.53
N GLY A 68 17.29 -5.27 -8.52
CA GLY A 68 18.33 -4.53 -7.83
C GLY A 68 18.72 -5.23 -6.53
N TYR A 69 19.36 -4.47 -5.65
CA TYR A 69 19.91 -4.96 -4.39
C TYR A 69 19.26 -4.27 -3.20
N PHE A 70 18.93 -5.05 -2.18
CA PHE A 70 18.54 -4.53 -0.87
C PHE A 70 19.01 -5.47 0.23
N GLY A 71 19.91 -4.97 1.08
CA GLY A 71 20.69 -5.72 2.05
C GLY A 71 19.97 -6.20 3.30
N SER A 72 18.70 -6.57 3.20
CA SER A 72 17.89 -6.99 4.34
C SER A 72 16.90 -8.08 3.94
N ASP A 73 16.68 -9.00 4.89
CA ASP A 73 15.61 -9.98 4.82
C ASP A 73 14.35 -9.30 5.32
N ASN A 74 13.61 -8.75 4.37
CA ASN A 74 12.32 -8.13 4.57
C ASN A 74 11.21 -9.15 4.27
N LEU A 75 11.19 -10.24 5.05
CA LEU A 75 10.13 -11.26 4.98
C LEU A 75 8.84 -10.76 5.65
N VAL A 76 8.96 -9.92 6.66
CA VAL A 76 7.87 -9.20 7.30
C VAL A 76 8.28 -7.74 7.48
N SER A 77 7.28 -6.86 7.59
CA SER A 77 7.51 -5.45 7.86
C SER A 77 8.18 -5.24 9.23
N ASN A 78 8.75 -4.07 9.46
CA ASN A 78 9.15 -3.60 10.79
C ASN A 78 8.36 -2.36 11.21
N GLU A 79 7.26 -2.07 10.55
CA GLU A 79 6.49 -0.84 10.74
C GLU A 79 5.34 -1.06 11.72
N LEU A 80 5.47 -0.66 12.98
CA LEU A 80 4.40 -0.86 13.97
C LEU A 80 3.15 -0.02 13.67
N SER A 81 3.33 1.16 13.06
CA SER A 81 2.23 2.09 12.75
C SER A 81 1.56 1.85 11.39
N TYR A 82 1.80 0.71 10.73
CA TYR A 82 1.28 0.42 9.39
C TYR A 82 -0.27 0.44 9.26
N LEU A 83 -1.00 0.28 10.36
CA LEU A 83 -2.48 0.34 10.33
C LEU A 83 -3.04 1.76 10.47
N HIS A 84 -2.21 2.75 10.82
CA HIS A 84 -2.66 4.09 11.15
C HIS A 84 -3.37 4.81 9.98
N PRO A 85 -2.97 4.65 8.70
CA PRO A 85 -3.66 5.31 7.59
C PRO A 85 -5.08 4.78 7.30
N LEU A 86 -5.47 3.63 7.84
CA LEU A 86 -6.70 2.94 7.44
C LEU A 86 -7.98 3.74 7.72
N GLY A 87 -8.00 4.54 8.79
CA GLY A 87 -9.11 5.45 9.08
C GLY A 87 -9.24 6.51 7.99
N LYS A 88 -8.13 7.20 7.69
CA LYS A 88 -8.10 8.26 6.68
C LYS A 88 -8.40 7.77 5.26
N LEU A 89 -7.89 6.60 4.88
CA LEU A 89 -8.20 5.96 3.60
C LEU A 89 -9.72 5.71 3.44
N LYS A 90 -10.39 5.29 4.51
CA LYS A 90 -11.84 5.10 4.55
C LYS A 90 -12.58 6.44 4.44
N GLU A 91 -12.17 7.47 5.18
CA GLU A 91 -12.76 8.82 5.11
C GLU A 91 -12.69 9.40 3.69
N MET A 92 -11.55 9.22 3.01
CA MET A 92 -11.33 9.70 1.65
C MET A 92 -12.02 8.84 0.58
N ASN A 93 -12.64 7.72 0.98
CA ASN A 93 -13.22 6.72 0.08
C ASN A 93 -12.21 6.23 -0.98
N VAL A 94 -10.99 5.90 -0.54
CA VAL A 94 -9.98 5.26 -1.39
C VAL A 94 -10.39 3.79 -1.57
N THR A 95 -11.02 3.49 -2.69
CA THR A 95 -11.50 2.13 -3.01
C THR A 95 -11.45 1.85 -4.52
N GLY A 96 -11.37 0.58 -4.90
CA GLY A 96 -11.30 0.17 -6.30
C GLY A 96 -9.96 0.51 -6.97
N GLY A 97 -9.96 0.76 -8.28
CA GLY A 97 -8.74 1.08 -9.04
C GLY A 97 -7.63 0.03 -8.93
N VAL A 98 -6.39 0.47 -9.08
CA VAL A 98 -5.18 -0.36 -8.92
C VAL A 98 -4.42 0.03 -7.66
N TYR A 99 -4.09 -0.96 -6.83
CA TYR A 99 -3.16 -0.79 -5.72
C TYR A 99 -1.75 -1.17 -6.18
N ILE A 100 -0.75 -0.35 -5.84
CA ILE A 100 0.67 -0.66 -6.03
C ILE A 100 1.33 -0.63 -4.65
N GLY A 101 2.19 -1.59 -4.33
CA GLY A 101 2.80 -1.64 -3.01
C GLY A 101 4.17 -2.31 -2.99
N VAL A 102 5.10 -1.73 -2.22
CA VAL A 102 6.41 -2.34 -1.94
C VAL A 102 6.41 -3.29 -0.76
N GLY A 103 7.33 -4.26 -0.73
CA GLY A 103 7.52 -5.14 0.42
C GLY A 103 6.48 -6.28 0.53
N PRO A 104 6.41 -6.94 1.69
CA PRO A 104 5.66 -8.19 1.84
C PRO A 104 4.17 -7.95 2.18
N ASP A 105 3.67 -8.60 3.23
CA ASP A 105 2.26 -8.83 3.50
C ASP A 105 1.55 -7.70 4.26
N GLN A 106 2.25 -6.69 4.78
CA GLN A 106 1.61 -5.51 5.37
C GLN A 106 0.70 -4.80 4.35
N ASN A 107 1.04 -4.91 3.06
CA ASN A 107 0.21 -4.46 1.95
C ASN A 107 -1.21 -5.06 1.96
N TYR A 108 -1.35 -6.32 2.38
CA TYR A 108 -2.62 -7.03 2.37
C TYR A 108 -3.66 -6.38 3.27
N SER A 109 -3.24 -5.69 4.33
CA SER A 109 -4.15 -4.93 5.20
C SER A 109 -4.73 -3.73 4.47
N TYR A 110 -3.95 -3.01 3.66
CA TYR A 110 -4.48 -1.94 2.82
C TYR A 110 -5.38 -2.51 1.71
N ILE A 111 -4.95 -3.59 1.04
CA ILE A 111 -5.69 -4.22 -0.06
C ILE A 111 -7.06 -4.71 0.40
N ALA A 112 -7.17 -5.35 1.57
CA ALA A 112 -8.44 -5.83 2.11
C ALA A 112 -9.45 -4.69 2.34
N GLN A 113 -8.97 -3.51 2.74
CA GLN A 113 -9.82 -2.36 3.02
C GLN A 113 -10.16 -1.55 1.75
N ILE A 114 -9.17 -1.33 0.87
CA ILE A 114 -9.33 -0.61 -0.40
C ILE A 114 -10.16 -1.42 -1.40
N LYS A 115 -10.04 -2.75 -1.38
CA LYS A 115 -10.69 -3.68 -2.33
C LYS A 115 -10.39 -3.29 -3.78
N PRO A 116 -9.11 -3.19 -4.16
CA PRO A 116 -8.73 -2.77 -5.50
C PRO A 116 -9.15 -3.80 -6.55
N LYS A 117 -9.31 -3.34 -7.79
CA LYS A 117 -9.65 -4.22 -8.92
C LYS A 117 -8.43 -5.01 -9.42
N LEU A 118 -7.22 -4.50 -9.20
CA LEU A 118 -5.94 -5.11 -9.51
C LEU A 118 -4.89 -4.68 -8.47
N VAL A 119 -3.96 -5.56 -8.13
CA VAL A 119 -2.84 -5.31 -7.22
C VAL A 119 -1.53 -5.62 -7.93
N LEU A 120 -0.61 -4.67 -7.91
CA LEU A 120 0.76 -4.83 -8.39
C LEU A 120 1.71 -4.76 -7.19
N GLN A 121 2.16 -5.92 -6.71
CA GLN A 121 3.13 -6.01 -5.62
C GLN A 121 4.52 -5.85 -6.21
N VAL A 122 5.12 -4.68 -6.02
CA VAL A 122 6.41 -4.31 -6.61
C VAL A 122 7.53 -4.45 -5.58
N ASP A 123 8.72 -4.88 -5.96
CA ASP A 123 9.88 -4.79 -5.05
C ASP A 123 11.17 -4.80 -5.87
N ILE A 124 12.20 -4.13 -5.37
CA ILE A 124 13.50 -4.10 -6.03
C ILE A 124 14.16 -5.50 -6.04
N ARG A 125 13.83 -6.35 -5.07
CA ARG A 125 14.38 -7.70 -4.92
C ARG A 125 13.55 -8.71 -5.72
N ARG A 126 14.24 -9.65 -6.38
CA ARG A 126 13.58 -10.82 -6.97
C ARG A 126 12.96 -11.72 -5.88
N ASP A 127 13.63 -11.87 -4.75
CA ASP A 127 13.18 -12.72 -3.65
C ASP A 127 11.82 -12.31 -3.07
N ALA A 128 11.52 -11.00 -3.07
CA ALA A 128 10.21 -10.50 -2.67
C ALA A 128 9.10 -10.94 -3.64
N GLN A 129 9.40 -10.97 -4.95
CA GLN A 129 8.46 -11.50 -5.94
C GLN A 129 8.22 -12.99 -5.72
N LEU A 130 9.27 -13.76 -5.43
CA LEU A 130 9.19 -15.19 -5.11
C LEU A 130 8.38 -15.44 -3.83
N GLN A 131 8.55 -14.60 -2.81
CA GLN A 131 7.75 -14.63 -1.59
C GLN A 131 6.26 -14.38 -1.87
N HIS A 132 5.91 -13.44 -2.76
CA HIS A 132 4.51 -13.24 -3.15
C HIS A 132 3.94 -14.41 -3.95
N LEU A 133 4.75 -15.17 -4.69
CA LEU A 133 4.32 -16.44 -5.30
C LEU A 133 4.03 -17.51 -4.24
N LEU A 134 4.86 -17.60 -3.19
CA LEU A 134 4.57 -18.44 -2.03
C LEU A 134 3.22 -18.07 -1.41
N TYR A 135 3.00 -16.77 -1.11
CA TYR A 135 1.74 -16.32 -0.55
C TYR A 135 0.55 -16.65 -1.45
N LYS A 136 0.66 -16.39 -2.76
CA LYS A 136 -0.38 -16.78 -3.72
C LYS A 136 -0.72 -18.27 -3.63
N ALA A 137 0.29 -19.14 -3.59
CA ALA A 137 0.07 -20.57 -3.44
C ALA A 137 -0.70 -20.90 -2.15
N LEU A 138 -0.28 -20.34 -1.01
CA LEU A 138 -0.92 -20.57 0.28
C LEU A 138 -2.38 -20.07 0.33
N PHE A 139 -2.66 -18.88 -0.19
CA PHE A 139 -4.02 -18.33 -0.27
C PHE A 139 -4.95 -19.18 -1.17
N MET A 140 -4.43 -19.67 -2.30
CA MET A 140 -5.20 -20.53 -3.20
C MET A 140 -5.41 -21.94 -2.63
N MET A 141 -4.52 -22.41 -1.75
CA MET A 141 -4.64 -23.71 -1.07
C MET A 141 -5.56 -23.66 0.15
N ALA A 142 -5.58 -22.55 0.89
CA ALA A 142 -6.37 -22.40 2.11
C ALA A 142 -7.83 -21.98 1.81
N ASN A 143 -8.75 -22.42 2.67
CA ASN A 143 -10.16 -22.01 2.60
C ASN A 143 -10.51 -20.88 3.57
N ASN A 144 -9.70 -20.66 4.60
CA ASN A 144 -9.88 -19.63 5.62
C ASN A 144 -8.54 -19.19 6.21
N ARG A 145 -8.53 -18.13 7.02
CA ARG A 145 -7.30 -17.58 7.61
C ARG A 145 -6.57 -18.53 8.57
N THR A 146 -7.29 -19.48 9.19
CA THR A 146 -6.68 -20.46 10.10
C THR A 146 -5.92 -21.53 9.31
N GLU A 147 -6.49 -22.01 8.20
CA GLU A 147 -5.79 -22.89 7.26
C GLU A 147 -4.58 -22.20 6.62
N TYR A 148 -4.72 -20.93 6.27
CA TYR A 148 -3.60 -20.13 5.75
C TYR A 148 -2.42 -20.11 6.73
N LEU A 149 -2.65 -19.80 8.01
CA LEU A 149 -1.60 -19.79 9.02
C LEU A 149 -1.04 -21.18 9.32
N SER A 150 -1.89 -22.22 9.30
CA SER A 150 -1.46 -23.61 9.39
C SER A 150 -0.48 -23.98 8.28
N TYR A 151 -0.75 -23.56 7.04
CA TYR A 151 0.12 -23.81 5.90
C TYR A 151 1.36 -22.91 5.88
N LEU A 152 1.25 -21.66 6.35
CA LEU A 152 2.40 -20.77 6.45
C LEU A 152 3.43 -21.29 7.46
N PHE A 153 2.98 -21.78 8.61
CA PHE A 153 3.87 -22.21 9.71
C PHE A 153 4.09 -23.73 9.80
N ALA A 154 3.46 -24.52 8.92
CA ALA A 154 3.40 -25.99 9.00
C ALA A 154 3.02 -26.52 10.41
N ARG A 155 1.99 -25.91 10.99
CA ARG A 155 1.45 -26.26 12.32
C ARG A 155 0.05 -26.85 12.16
N PRO A 156 -0.31 -27.92 12.87
CA PRO A 156 -1.58 -28.59 12.70
C PRO A 156 -2.78 -27.69 13.01
N LEU A 157 -3.86 -27.92 12.28
CA LEU A 157 -5.13 -27.25 12.52
C LEU A 157 -5.70 -27.60 13.90
N PRO A 158 -6.43 -26.66 14.54
CA PRO A 158 -7.16 -26.97 15.76
C PRO A 158 -8.26 -28.00 15.48
N LYS A 159 -8.60 -28.83 16.47
CA LYS A 159 -9.57 -29.94 16.33
C LYS A 159 -10.91 -29.53 15.73
N ASP A 160 -11.37 -28.31 16.00
CA ASP A 160 -12.62 -27.73 15.49
C ASP A 160 -12.39 -26.58 14.49
N SER A 161 -11.35 -26.65 13.66
CA SER A 161 -10.91 -25.56 12.77
C SER A 161 -12.01 -24.91 11.91
N LYS A 162 -13.07 -25.63 11.56
CA LYS A 162 -14.24 -25.08 10.85
C LYS A 162 -14.93 -23.92 11.59
N LYS A 163 -14.84 -23.87 12.92
CA LYS A 163 -15.42 -22.81 13.76
C LYS A 163 -14.44 -21.65 14.03
N TRP A 164 -13.22 -21.72 13.49
CA TRP A 164 -12.18 -20.74 13.79
C TRP A 164 -12.23 -19.47 12.93
N SER A 165 -13.12 -19.42 11.93
CA SER A 165 -13.42 -18.19 11.18
C SER A 165 -13.91 -17.06 12.09
N GLU A 166 -14.55 -17.38 13.22
CA GLU A 166 -15.10 -16.42 14.19
C GLU A 166 -14.08 -16.00 15.28
N LYS A 167 -12.92 -16.65 15.35
CA LYS A 167 -11.92 -16.38 16.41
C LYS A 167 -11.23 -15.04 16.24
N THR A 168 -10.78 -14.42 17.33
CA THR A 168 -10.03 -13.16 17.22
C THR A 168 -8.62 -13.40 16.70
N ILE A 169 -7.94 -12.35 16.21
CA ILE A 169 -6.52 -12.47 15.85
C ILE A 169 -5.65 -12.92 17.03
N ARG A 170 -6.01 -12.52 18.26
CA ARG A 170 -5.31 -12.96 19.48
C ARG A 170 -5.43 -14.46 19.68
N ASP A 171 -6.62 -15.03 19.47
CA ASP A 171 -6.82 -16.48 19.55
C ASP A 171 -5.96 -17.24 18.52
N LEU A 172 -5.84 -16.70 17.30
CA LEU A 172 -5.00 -17.29 16.25
C LEU A 172 -3.51 -17.24 16.62
N VAL A 173 -3.03 -16.08 17.06
CA VAL A 173 -1.64 -15.90 17.50
C VAL A 173 -1.31 -16.84 18.67
N GLU A 174 -2.15 -16.86 19.71
CA GLU A 174 -1.94 -17.73 20.88
C GLU A 174 -1.93 -19.22 20.52
N TYR A 175 -2.78 -19.63 19.58
CA TYR A 175 -2.81 -21.02 19.11
C TYR A 175 -1.51 -21.41 18.41
N PHE A 176 -1.08 -20.63 17.40
CA PHE A 176 0.10 -20.98 16.60
C PHE A 176 1.41 -20.84 17.37
N ASP A 177 1.47 -19.96 18.38
CA ASP A 177 2.60 -19.89 19.32
C ASP A 177 2.85 -21.19 20.05
N ARG A 178 1.78 -21.78 20.59
CA ARG A 178 1.87 -22.95 21.47
C ARG A 178 1.87 -24.27 20.71
N THR A 179 1.44 -24.23 19.46
CA THR A 179 1.28 -25.43 18.63
C THR A 179 2.60 -25.74 17.92
N PRO A 180 3.30 -26.84 18.23
CA PRO A 180 4.58 -27.15 17.59
C PRO A 180 4.42 -27.41 16.08
N GLN A 181 5.50 -27.18 15.33
CA GLN A 181 5.59 -27.57 13.92
C GLN A 181 5.37 -29.08 13.77
N ASP A 182 4.67 -29.49 12.71
CA ASP A 182 4.51 -30.89 12.32
C ASP A 182 5.43 -31.23 11.14
N PRO A 183 6.49 -32.05 11.34
CA PRO A 183 7.41 -32.43 10.26
C PRO A 183 6.73 -33.13 9.07
N LYS A 184 5.66 -33.89 9.30
CA LYS A 184 4.91 -34.53 8.21
C LYS A 184 4.16 -33.50 7.38
N LEU A 185 3.65 -32.45 8.04
CA LEU A 185 2.99 -31.33 7.37
C LEU A 185 4.00 -30.50 6.57
N VAL A 186 5.22 -30.28 7.08
CA VAL A 186 6.31 -29.63 6.34
C VAL A 186 6.60 -30.35 5.02
N GLU A 187 6.84 -31.66 5.07
CA GLU A 187 7.17 -32.44 3.86
C GLU A 187 6.01 -32.45 2.86
N LYS A 188 4.77 -32.55 3.35
CA LYS A 188 3.57 -32.43 2.52
C LYS A 188 3.48 -31.06 1.84
N LEU A 189 3.63 -29.99 2.61
CA LEU A 189 3.47 -28.62 2.12
C LEU A 189 4.58 -28.24 1.13
N LYS A 190 5.82 -28.69 1.33
CA LYS A 190 6.91 -28.50 0.35
C LYS A 190 6.49 -28.96 -1.05
N ALA A 191 5.94 -30.18 -1.15
CA ALA A 191 5.49 -30.74 -2.43
C ALA A 191 4.25 -30.01 -2.99
N GLU A 192 3.25 -29.70 -2.15
CA GLU A 192 2.01 -29.05 -2.58
C GLU A 192 2.23 -27.59 -3.02
N VAL A 193 3.03 -26.84 -2.29
CA VAL A 193 3.40 -25.45 -2.64
C VAL A 193 4.20 -25.43 -3.93
N LEU A 194 5.21 -26.31 -4.09
CA LEU A 194 5.99 -26.39 -5.32
C LEU A 194 5.09 -26.64 -6.53
N LYS A 195 4.22 -27.65 -6.44
CA LYS A 195 3.26 -27.98 -7.50
C LYS A 195 2.34 -26.79 -7.82
N LYS A 196 1.89 -26.06 -6.79
CA LYS A 196 1.02 -24.90 -6.98
C LYS A 196 1.77 -23.74 -7.64
N VAL A 197 2.98 -23.40 -7.18
CA VAL A 197 3.81 -22.34 -7.76
C VAL A 197 4.13 -22.61 -9.23
N GLN A 198 4.48 -23.85 -9.58
CA GLN A 198 4.75 -24.25 -10.97
C GLN A 198 3.53 -24.07 -11.89
N SER A 199 2.30 -24.06 -11.34
CA SER A 199 1.09 -23.83 -12.12
C SER A 199 0.86 -22.38 -12.53
N PHE A 200 1.63 -21.43 -12.01
CA PHE A 200 1.44 -19.99 -12.27
C PHE A 200 2.00 -19.51 -13.61
N GLY A 201 2.64 -20.40 -14.39
CA GLY A 201 3.23 -20.05 -15.69
C GLY A 201 4.43 -19.12 -15.59
N MET A 202 5.09 -19.10 -14.43
CA MET A 202 6.34 -18.37 -14.20
C MET A 202 7.52 -19.19 -14.76
N ASP A 203 8.44 -18.53 -15.47
CA ASP A 203 9.72 -19.13 -15.86
C ASP A 203 10.69 -19.05 -14.67
N LEU A 204 10.60 -20.04 -13.77
CA LEU A 204 11.40 -20.10 -12.54
C LEU A 204 12.64 -20.96 -12.73
N GLN A 205 13.79 -20.40 -12.37
CA GLN A 205 15.05 -21.13 -12.33
C GLN A 205 15.11 -22.05 -11.10
N PRO A 206 15.91 -23.14 -11.14
CA PRO A 206 16.06 -24.05 -10.00
C PRO A 206 16.41 -23.35 -8.69
N ARG A 207 17.32 -22.36 -8.73
CA ARG A 207 17.68 -21.58 -7.55
C ARG A 207 16.51 -20.78 -6.99
N GLU A 208 15.61 -20.28 -7.83
CA GLU A 208 14.44 -19.53 -7.37
C GLU A 208 13.42 -20.44 -6.69
N ILE A 209 13.31 -21.70 -7.14
CA ILE A 209 12.51 -22.72 -6.47
C ILE A 209 13.09 -23.02 -5.07
N GLU A 210 14.41 -23.13 -4.96
CA GLU A 210 15.10 -23.26 -3.67
C GLU A 210 14.84 -22.06 -2.77
N THR A 211 14.95 -20.83 -3.30
CA THR A 211 14.67 -19.59 -2.55
C THR A 211 13.23 -19.57 -2.01
N ILE A 212 12.23 -20.01 -2.80
CA ILE A 212 10.84 -20.13 -2.30
C ILE A 212 10.76 -21.10 -1.12
N ALA A 213 11.46 -22.24 -1.20
CA ALA A 213 11.50 -23.21 -0.12
C ALA A 213 12.23 -22.68 1.13
N GLU A 214 13.33 -21.93 0.96
CA GLU A 214 14.08 -21.26 2.04
C GLU A 214 13.20 -20.21 2.74
N ILE A 215 12.48 -19.39 1.97
CA ILE A 215 11.55 -18.39 2.51
C ILE A 215 10.45 -19.09 3.33
N HIS A 216 9.83 -20.15 2.79
CA HIS A 216 8.77 -20.87 3.52
C HIS A 216 9.33 -21.55 4.78
N HIS A 217 10.55 -22.08 4.70
CA HIS A 217 11.24 -22.68 5.83
C HIS A 217 11.46 -21.70 6.98
N ALA A 218 11.83 -20.44 6.70
CA ALA A 218 11.94 -19.41 7.73
C ALA A 218 10.62 -19.23 8.52
N PHE A 219 9.47 -19.28 7.84
CA PHE A 219 8.16 -19.26 8.52
C PHE A 219 7.85 -20.54 9.30
N TYR A 220 8.36 -21.70 8.88
CA TYR A 220 8.22 -22.93 9.66
C TYR A 220 9.01 -22.87 10.97
N GLU A 221 10.29 -22.49 10.87
CA GLU A 221 11.21 -22.45 12.02
C GLU A 221 10.80 -21.36 13.01
N ASP A 222 10.69 -20.12 12.55
CA ASP A 222 10.48 -18.97 13.43
C ASP A 222 9.00 -18.70 13.71
N CYS A 223 8.07 -19.20 12.88
CA CYS A 223 6.63 -19.00 13.04
C CYS A 223 6.26 -17.52 13.20
N LEU A 224 5.73 -17.15 14.36
CA LEU A 224 5.34 -15.79 14.72
C LEU A 224 6.52 -14.91 15.19
N GLU A 225 7.71 -15.49 15.34
CA GLU A 225 8.98 -14.80 15.65
C GLU A 225 9.77 -14.38 14.41
N VAL A 226 9.26 -14.62 13.19
CA VAL A 226 9.88 -14.08 11.96
C VAL A 226 10.02 -12.56 12.10
N ARG A 227 11.21 -12.03 11.79
CA ARG A 227 11.57 -10.62 11.96
C ARG A 227 12.24 -10.07 10.70
N TYR A 228 12.04 -8.77 10.47
CA TYR A 228 12.89 -8.02 9.55
C TYR A 228 14.35 -8.11 10.03
N THR A 229 15.29 -8.46 9.14
CA THR A 229 16.71 -8.59 9.50
C THR A 229 17.60 -7.80 8.54
N ILE A 230 18.49 -6.97 9.07
CA ILE A 230 19.52 -6.31 8.26
C ILE A 230 20.69 -7.27 8.10
N ARG A 231 21.02 -7.65 6.86
CA ARG A 231 22.11 -8.59 6.54
C ARG A 231 23.44 -7.87 6.28
N ASP A 232 23.40 -6.72 5.63
CA ASP A 232 24.62 -5.99 5.20
C ASP A 232 25.51 -5.47 6.32
N ARG A 233 24.95 -5.37 7.53
CA ARG A 233 25.67 -4.86 8.69
C ARG A 233 25.05 -5.35 9.97
N ASN A 234 25.89 -5.63 10.96
CA ASN A 234 25.41 -5.81 12.31
C ASN A 234 24.96 -4.46 12.86
N THR A 235 23.66 -4.31 13.09
CA THR A 235 23.10 -3.06 13.65
C THR A 235 22.79 -3.15 15.13
N GLY A 236 22.83 -4.35 15.72
CA GLY A 236 22.31 -4.59 17.07
C GLY A 236 20.82 -4.25 17.24
N ARG A 237 20.11 -3.93 16.15
CA ARG A 237 18.69 -3.56 16.20
C ARG A 237 17.85 -4.82 16.27
N PHE A 238 16.91 -4.80 17.21
CA PHE A 238 15.89 -5.81 17.34
C PHE A 238 14.59 -5.25 16.79
N PHE A 239 14.14 -5.79 15.66
CA PHE A 239 12.90 -5.36 15.02
C PHE A 239 11.72 -6.18 15.53
N PRO A 240 10.49 -5.64 15.49
CA PRO A 240 9.28 -6.35 15.88
C PRO A 240 9.13 -7.69 15.14
N ALA A 241 8.62 -8.69 15.86
CA ALA A 241 8.25 -9.98 15.33
C ALA A 241 6.95 -9.88 14.55
N PHE A 242 6.70 -10.86 13.69
CA PHE A 242 5.44 -10.98 12.98
C PHE A 242 4.23 -10.93 13.94
N ARG A 243 4.32 -11.52 15.14
CA ARG A 243 3.27 -11.41 16.16
C ARG A 243 2.91 -9.98 16.52
N GLU A 244 3.91 -9.11 16.62
CA GLU A 244 3.74 -7.76 17.12
C GLU A 244 2.95 -7.00 16.06
N LEU A 245 3.34 -7.13 14.79
CA LEU A 245 2.61 -6.57 13.64
C LEU A 245 1.16 -7.07 13.53
N LEU A 246 0.92 -8.36 13.79
CA LEU A 246 -0.44 -8.92 13.80
C LEU A 246 -1.29 -8.43 14.98
N LEU A 247 -0.66 -7.98 16.06
CA LEU A 247 -1.30 -7.45 17.25
C LEU A 247 -1.27 -5.91 17.35
N GLU A 248 -0.78 -5.24 16.31
CA GLU A 248 -0.90 -3.79 16.19
C GLU A 248 -2.35 -3.37 15.95
N LYS A 249 -2.61 -2.11 16.29
CA LYS A 249 -3.93 -1.48 16.20
C LYS A 249 -3.89 -0.27 15.29
N ASP A 250 -5.04 0.07 14.73
CA ASP A 250 -5.20 1.38 14.09
C ASP A 250 -5.32 2.50 15.15
N LEU A 251 -5.44 3.74 14.65
CA LEU A 251 -5.57 4.93 15.50
C LEU A 251 -6.86 5.00 16.32
N ASP A 252 -7.84 4.15 16.02
CA ASP A 252 -9.09 3.99 16.77
C ASP A 252 -9.02 2.81 17.77
N GLY A 253 -7.87 2.15 17.88
CA GLY A 253 -7.63 1.06 18.82
C GLY A 253 -8.10 -0.33 18.36
N ASN A 254 -8.43 -0.49 17.07
CA ASN A 254 -8.97 -1.71 16.48
C ASN A 254 -7.90 -2.57 15.78
N TYR A 255 -8.08 -3.89 15.85
CA TYR A 255 -7.30 -4.83 15.03
C TYR A 255 -7.79 -4.79 13.59
N ARG A 256 -6.95 -4.34 12.66
CA ARG A 256 -7.32 -4.17 11.23
C ARG A 256 -6.32 -4.74 10.23
N ASN A 257 -5.40 -5.58 10.70
CA ASN A 257 -4.56 -6.35 9.80
C ASN A 257 -5.41 -7.35 9.00
N TYR A 258 -4.89 -7.83 7.87
CA TYR A 258 -5.64 -8.71 6.97
C TYR A 258 -6.07 -10.07 7.56
N LEU A 259 -5.46 -10.50 8.67
CA LEU A 259 -5.82 -11.71 9.41
C LEU A 259 -6.78 -11.42 10.57
N ALA A 260 -7.13 -10.15 10.81
CA ALA A 260 -7.94 -9.72 11.95
C ALA A 260 -9.33 -10.37 11.96
N ASN A 261 -9.94 -10.51 10.78
CA ASN A 261 -11.23 -11.16 10.59
C ASN A 261 -11.26 -11.95 9.27
N GLU A 262 -12.20 -12.89 9.17
CA GLU A 262 -12.33 -13.76 8.01
C GLU A 262 -12.73 -13.01 6.73
N ALA A 263 -13.58 -11.98 6.84
CA ALA A 263 -14.07 -11.25 5.67
C ALA A 263 -12.96 -10.52 4.92
N ASP A 264 -12.04 -9.88 5.64
CA ASP A 264 -10.88 -9.21 5.06
C ASP A 264 -9.91 -10.21 4.41
N TRP A 265 -9.69 -11.37 5.04
CA TRP A 265 -8.88 -12.43 4.45
C TRP A 265 -9.49 -12.99 3.16
N GLN A 266 -10.82 -13.16 3.12
CA GLN A 266 -11.54 -13.66 1.94
C GLN A 266 -11.44 -12.70 0.75
N VAL A 267 -11.34 -11.38 0.97
CA VAL A 267 -11.05 -10.42 -0.13
C VAL A 267 -9.74 -10.79 -0.82
N LEU A 268 -8.69 -11.08 -0.05
CA LEU A 268 -7.38 -11.44 -0.59
C LEU A 268 -7.40 -12.79 -1.29
N LYS A 269 -8.08 -13.78 -0.69
CA LYS A 269 -8.29 -15.08 -1.34
C LYS A 269 -8.95 -14.91 -2.71
N GLN A 270 -10.03 -14.13 -2.79
CA GLN A 270 -10.73 -13.88 -4.05
C GLN A 270 -9.84 -13.19 -5.09
N LEU A 271 -9.01 -12.23 -4.67
CA LEU A 271 -8.04 -11.59 -5.57
C LEU A 271 -6.94 -12.55 -6.04
N HIS A 272 -6.42 -13.40 -5.16
CA HIS A 272 -5.44 -14.44 -5.51
C HIS A 272 -6.02 -15.48 -6.46
N ASP A 273 -7.21 -16.00 -6.17
CA ASP A 273 -7.93 -16.99 -7.01
C ASP A 273 -8.28 -16.40 -8.39
N ALA A 274 -8.56 -15.09 -8.45
CA ALA A 274 -8.79 -14.36 -9.70
C ALA A 274 -7.50 -13.89 -10.42
N ASN A 275 -6.31 -14.24 -9.90
CA ASN A 275 -4.99 -13.82 -10.41
C ASN A 275 -4.79 -12.30 -10.48
N LYS A 276 -5.42 -11.55 -9.58
CA LYS A 276 -5.41 -10.08 -9.52
C LYS A 276 -4.34 -9.51 -8.60
N ILE A 277 -3.53 -10.35 -7.96
CA ILE A 277 -2.33 -9.93 -7.21
C ILE A 277 -1.11 -10.38 -7.99
N VAL A 278 -0.53 -9.46 -8.76
CA VAL A 278 0.59 -9.73 -9.66
C VAL A 278 1.88 -9.21 -9.02
N PRO A 279 2.83 -10.09 -8.69
CA PRO A 279 4.10 -9.67 -8.14
C PRO A 279 5.06 -9.26 -9.27
N VAL A 280 5.79 -8.17 -9.10
CA VAL A 280 6.62 -7.52 -10.12
C VAL A 280 7.95 -7.12 -9.52
N THR A 281 9.07 -7.44 -10.18
CA THR A 281 10.38 -6.89 -9.80
C THR A 281 10.52 -5.48 -10.36
N ALA A 282 10.65 -4.48 -9.50
CA ALA A 282 10.69 -3.07 -9.89
C ALA A 282 11.54 -2.22 -8.92
N ASP A 283 12.45 -1.43 -9.48
CA ASP A 283 13.06 -0.28 -8.80
C ASP A 283 12.15 0.93 -9.02
N LEU A 284 11.74 1.61 -7.94
CA LEU A 284 10.88 2.79 -8.03
C LEU A 284 11.54 3.93 -8.82
N SER A 285 12.88 3.99 -8.84
CA SER A 285 13.67 4.91 -9.67
C SER A 285 14.27 4.27 -10.93
N GLY A 286 13.85 3.03 -11.22
CA GLY A 286 14.26 2.26 -12.39
C GLY A 286 13.75 2.87 -13.70
N VAL A 287 14.23 2.33 -14.82
CA VAL A 287 13.98 2.90 -16.15
C VAL A 287 12.77 2.28 -16.85
N LYS A 288 12.29 1.11 -16.40
CA LYS A 288 11.28 0.32 -17.11
C LYS A 288 10.03 0.07 -16.27
N ALA A 289 10.14 -0.60 -15.12
CA ALA A 289 9.00 -1.28 -14.51
C ALA A 289 7.81 -0.34 -14.21
N ILE A 290 8.03 0.79 -13.52
CA ILE A 290 6.95 1.73 -13.20
C ILE A 290 6.35 2.39 -14.45
N LYS A 291 7.16 2.66 -15.48
CA LYS A 291 6.68 3.21 -16.76
C LYS A 291 5.84 2.19 -17.54
N GLU A 292 6.29 0.94 -17.56
CA GLU A 292 5.55 -0.17 -18.19
C GLU A 292 4.24 -0.44 -17.45
N ILE A 293 4.23 -0.37 -16.13
CA ILE A 293 2.99 -0.37 -15.33
C ILE A 293 2.09 0.78 -15.79
N GLY A 294 2.60 2.00 -15.89
CA GLY A 294 1.81 3.15 -16.38
C GLY A 294 1.23 2.93 -17.78
N ALA A 295 1.99 2.32 -18.70
CA ALA A 295 1.51 1.96 -20.03
C ALA A 295 0.42 0.90 -19.97
N TYR A 296 0.64 -0.19 -19.22
CA TYR A 296 -0.33 -1.26 -19.04
C TYR A 296 -1.64 -0.76 -18.42
N LEU A 297 -1.57 0.10 -17.40
CA LEU A 297 -2.76 0.69 -16.76
C LEU A 297 -3.59 1.54 -17.74
N LYS A 298 -2.93 2.25 -18.67
CA LYS A 298 -3.62 2.97 -19.76
C LYS A 298 -4.28 2.01 -20.75
N GLU A 299 -3.63 0.89 -21.09
CA GLU A 299 -4.20 -0.15 -21.96
C GLU A 299 -5.50 -0.73 -21.38
N ILE A 300 -5.53 -0.95 -20.07
CA ILE A 300 -6.72 -1.50 -19.38
C ILE A 300 -7.68 -0.43 -18.85
N ASN A 301 -7.41 0.86 -19.13
CA ASN A 301 -8.20 2.00 -18.68
C ASN A 301 -8.47 2.02 -17.16
N GLU A 302 -7.44 1.72 -16.36
CA GLU A 302 -7.48 1.78 -14.91
C GLU A 302 -6.53 2.84 -14.35
N LYS A 303 -6.78 3.27 -13.11
CA LYS A 303 -6.01 4.29 -12.41
C LYS A 303 -5.49 3.75 -11.09
N VAL A 304 -4.36 4.29 -10.64
CA VAL A 304 -3.81 3.97 -9.32
C VAL A 304 -4.71 4.60 -8.25
N CYS A 305 -5.20 3.82 -7.30
CA CYS A 305 -5.93 4.32 -6.13
C CYS A 305 -4.98 4.64 -4.97
N ALA A 306 -3.98 3.78 -4.75
CA ALA A 306 -2.99 3.93 -3.70
C ALA A 306 -1.66 3.32 -4.14
N PHE A 307 -0.57 3.97 -3.73
CA PHE A 307 0.80 3.48 -3.88
C PHE A 307 1.48 3.45 -2.50
N TYR A 308 1.63 2.25 -1.93
CA TYR A 308 2.43 2.07 -0.72
C TYR A 308 3.93 1.96 -1.08
N VAL A 309 4.75 2.86 -0.53
CA VAL A 309 6.19 2.98 -0.86
C VAL A 309 7.12 2.70 0.31
N SER A 310 6.59 2.29 1.47
CA SER A 310 7.36 2.12 2.72
C SER A 310 8.27 3.35 2.94
N ASN A 311 9.53 3.14 3.31
CA ASN A 311 10.54 4.19 3.39
C ASN A 311 11.46 4.25 2.15
N VAL A 312 11.06 3.72 0.99
CA VAL A 312 11.92 3.69 -0.20
C VAL A 312 12.38 5.10 -0.59
N GLU A 313 11.51 6.10 -0.43
CA GLU A 313 11.81 7.51 -0.71
C GLU A 313 13.04 8.01 0.06
N PHE A 314 13.29 7.55 1.29
CA PHE A 314 14.52 7.87 2.04
C PHE A 314 15.80 7.48 1.28
N TYR A 315 15.80 6.29 0.66
CA TYR A 315 16.95 5.81 -0.12
C TYR A 315 17.10 6.58 -1.43
N LEU A 316 15.98 6.93 -2.08
CA LEU A 316 16.00 7.72 -3.32
C LEU A 316 16.64 9.11 -3.12
N TRP A 317 16.37 9.74 -1.97
CA TRP A 317 17.06 10.97 -1.56
C TRP A 317 18.56 10.74 -1.35
N ARG A 318 18.93 9.66 -0.64
CA ARG A 318 20.34 9.36 -0.35
C ARG A 318 21.16 9.00 -1.59
N TYR A 319 20.53 8.39 -2.59
CA TYR A 319 21.18 7.99 -3.83
C TYR A 319 21.02 9.01 -4.95
N ASN A 320 20.40 10.17 -4.67
CA ASN A 320 20.14 11.22 -5.65
C ASN A 320 19.36 10.72 -6.88
N THR A 321 18.36 9.86 -6.64
CA THR A 321 17.48 9.29 -7.68
C THR A 321 16.01 9.68 -7.51
N PHE A 322 15.72 10.62 -6.61
CA PHE A 322 14.35 11.11 -6.36
C PHE A 322 13.68 11.70 -7.61
N ASP A 323 14.40 12.43 -8.46
CA ASP A 323 13.83 12.98 -9.70
C ASP A 323 13.36 11.89 -10.67
N LYS A 324 14.09 10.76 -10.74
CA LYS A 324 13.68 9.61 -11.56
C LYS A 324 12.39 8.99 -11.02
N TRP A 325 12.25 8.92 -9.71
CA TRP A 325 11.01 8.48 -9.07
C TRP A 325 9.84 9.40 -9.37
N VAL A 326 10.04 10.72 -9.30
CA VAL A 326 9.03 11.70 -9.70
C VAL A 326 8.61 11.50 -11.16
N ASP A 327 9.56 11.28 -12.06
CA ASP A 327 9.25 11.02 -13.48
C ASP A 327 8.50 9.70 -13.69
N ASN A 328 8.80 8.68 -12.88
CA ASN A 328 8.06 7.42 -12.87
C ASN A 328 6.63 7.60 -12.32
N LEU A 329 6.44 8.41 -11.28
CA LEU A 329 5.12 8.77 -10.76
C LEU A 329 4.27 9.49 -11.82
N LYS A 330 4.85 10.42 -12.59
CA LYS A 330 4.16 11.12 -13.70
C LYS A 330 3.68 10.17 -14.80
N ALA A 331 4.30 9.00 -14.96
CA ALA A 331 3.92 8.04 -15.99
C ALA A 331 2.62 7.29 -15.65
N LEU A 332 2.25 7.22 -14.37
CA LEU A 332 1.10 6.47 -13.88
C LEU A 332 -0.22 7.23 -14.12
N PRO A 333 -1.28 6.55 -14.58
CA PRO A 333 -2.62 7.14 -14.59
C PRO A 333 -3.15 7.26 -13.16
N ILE A 334 -3.42 8.50 -12.73
CA ILE A 334 -3.91 8.85 -11.38
C ILE A 334 -5.20 9.68 -11.48
N ASP A 335 -5.85 9.90 -10.35
CA ASP A 335 -6.87 10.91 -10.14
C ASP A 335 -6.63 11.67 -8.83
N SER A 336 -7.52 12.61 -8.50
CA SER A 336 -7.38 13.47 -7.31
C SER A 336 -7.51 12.72 -5.97
N LYS A 337 -7.92 11.44 -6.00
CA LYS A 337 -7.98 10.57 -4.81
C LYS A 337 -6.81 9.59 -4.74
N SER A 338 -5.95 9.54 -5.76
CA SER A 338 -4.75 8.70 -5.75
C SER A 338 -3.79 9.16 -4.65
N VAL A 339 -3.44 8.25 -3.74
CA VAL A 339 -2.60 8.54 -2.58
C VAL A 339 -1.30 7.76 -2.57
N ILE A 340 -0.24 8.35 -2.02
CA ILE A 340 0.94 7.63 -1.55
C ILE A 340 0.77 7.35 -0.07
N ILE A 341 1.03 6.10 0.31
CA ILE A 341 1.19 5.66 1.69
C ILE A 341 2.68 5.42 1.91
N ARG A 342 3.29 6.11 2.87
CA ARG A 342 4.74 6.00 3.14
C ARG A 342 5.01 5.79 4.62
N SER A 343 6.22 5.32 4.88
CA SER A 343 6.72 5.01 6.21
C SER A 343 7.93 5.89 6.47
N TYR A 344 7.80 6.78 7.44
CA TYR A 344 8.85 7.66 7.88
C TYR A 344 9.44 7.15 9.19
N PHE A 345 10.76 7.05 9.29
CA PHE A 345 11.42 6.55 10.50
C PHE A 345 12.14 7.69 11.20
N ASN A 346 11.70 8.05 12.41
CA ASN A 346 12.25 9.18 13.18
C ASN A 346 13.75 9.03 13.53
N TYR A 347 14.31 7.82 13.43
CA TYR A 347 15.74 7.57 13.64
C TYR A 347 16.59 7.66 12.36
N ALA A 348 15.98 7.82 11.19
CA ALA A 348 16.73 7.98 9.97
C ALA A 348 17.62 9.23 10.14
N TYR A 349 18.94 9.06 10.06
CA TYR A 349 19.91 10.12 10.31
C TYR A 349 19.51 11.41 9.58
N TYR A 350 19.62 12.56 10.26
CA TYR A 350 19.31 13.91 9.73
C TYR A 350 17.83 14.24 9.53
N THR A 351 16.94 13.52 10.21
CA THR A 351 15.50 13.76 10.06
C THR A 351 14.89 14.19 11.39
N ASN A 352 14.01 15.19 11.37
CA ASN A 352 13.31 15.66 12.57
C ASN A 352 12.17 14.69 12.92
N PRO A 353 11.79 14.54 14.20
CA PRO A 353 10.56 13.81 14.54
C PRO A 353 9.38 14.36 13.74
N HIS A 354 8.63 13.48 13.06
CA HIS A 354 7.49 13.92 12.26
C HIS A 354 6.34 14.40 13.18
N PRO A 355 5.60 15.48 12.85
CA PRO A 355 4.51 15.99 13.70
C PRO A 355 3.39 14.99 14.00
N GLN A 356 3.20 14.00 13.12
CA GLN A 356 2.22 12.92 13.29
C GLN A 356 2.77 11.67 14.01
N THR A 357 3.93 11.80 14.70
CA THR A 357 4.48 10.70 15.50
C THR A 357 3.51 10.31 16.61
N VAL A 358 3.25 9.01 16.74
CA VAL A 358 2.50 8.44 17.86
C VAL A 358 3.48 7.76 18.81
N ASP A 359 3.30 7.95 20.11
CA ASP A 359 4.16 7.38 21.13
C ASP A 359 4.31 5.86 20.99
N ASN A 360 5.48 5.34 21.34
CA ASN A 360 5.85 3.92 21.25
C ASN A 360 5.88 3.31 19.83
N SER A 361 5.72 4.10 18.78
CA SER A 361 5.96 3.66 17.40
C SER A 361 7.23 4.32 16.84
N PHE A 362 8.18 3.52 16.37
CA PHE A 362 9.41 4.05 15.77
C PHE A 362 9.29 4.36 14.26
N SER A 363 8.21 3.90 13.63
CA SER A 363 7.77 4.35 12.31
C SER A 363 6.61 5.35 12.46
N VAL A 364 6.43 6.19 11.45
CA VAL A 364 5.32 7.12 11.31
C VAL A 364 4.75 6.93 9.92
N GLN A 365 3.50 6.48 9.85
CA GLN A 365 2.84 6.24 8.59
C GLN A 365 2.15 7.51 8.16
N LEU A 366 2.36 7.86 6.90
CA LEU A 366 1.93 9.13 6.34
C LEU A 366 1.15 8.88 5.06
N LEU A 367 0.19 9.77 4.82
CA LEU A 367 -0.63 9.77 3.62
C LEU A 367 -0.48 11.12 2.92
N GLN A 368 -0.39 11.12 1.60
CA GLN A 368 -0.35 12.33 0.77
C GLN A 368 -0.95 12.01 -0.58
N THR A 369 -1.64 12.95 -1.23
CA THR A 369 -2.09 12.73 -2.61
C THR A 369 -0.90 12.73 -3.57
N ILE A 370 -0.93 11.86 -4.59
CA ILE A 370 0.13 11.82 -5.62
C ILE A 370 0.18 13.18 -6.34
N GLU A 371 -0.99 13.73 -6.66
CA GLU A 371 -1.13 15.05 -7.31
C GLU A 371 -0.42 16.15 -6.51
N SER A 372 -0.62 16.22 -5.20
CA SER A 372 0.04 17.25 -4.38
C SER A 372 1.55 17.11 -4.33
N LEU A 373 2.08 15.87 -4.33
CA LEU A 373 3.53 15.65 -4.37
C LEU A 373 4.12 16.14 -5.69
N LEU A 374 3.47 15.80 -6.81
CA LEU A 374 3.90 16.21 -8.15
C LEU A 374 3.81 17.73 -8.34
N GLN A 375 2.75 18.36 -7.82
CA GLN A 375 2.59 19.81 -7.86
C GLN A 375 3.71 20.52 -7.07
N ASP A 376 3.95 20.12 -5.82
CA ASP A 376 4.99 20.72 -4.98
C ASP A 376 6.38 20.56 -5.61
N GLN A 377 6.67 19.41 -6.23
CA GLN A 377 7.92 19.19 -6.94
C GLN A 377 8.06 20.09 -8.18
N ALA A 378 6.98 20.30 -8.94
CA ALA A 378 7.00 21.13 -10.14
C ALA A 378 7.12 22.63 -9.83
N GLU A 379 6.53 23.10 -8.72
CA GLU A 379 6.52 24.51 -8.35
C GLU A 379 7.86 24.98 -7.75
N ARG A 380 8.39 24.23 -6.79
CA ARG A 380 9.60 24.64 -6.03
C ARG A 380 10.52 23.51 -5.60
N GLY A 381 10.16 22.26 -5.86
CA GLY A 381 10.91 21.12 -5.34
C GLY A 381 10.77 20.96 -3.83
N TYR A 382 11.62 20.10 -3.27
CA TYR A 382 11.82 19.93 -1.84
C TYR A 382 13.29 20.14 -1.52
N ASP A 383 13.58 20.70 -0.35
CA ASP A 383 14.96 20.91 0.11
C ASP A 383 15.49 19.70 0.88
N SER A 384 14.59 18.83 1.35
CA SER A 384 14.95 17.64 2.13
C SER A 384 13.88 16.56 2.10
N TYR A 385 14.28 15.33 2.46
CA TYR A 385 13.36 14.22 2.70
C TYR A 385 12.32 14.52 3.80
N TYR A 386 12.73 15.21 4.87
CA TYR A 386 11.80 15.61 5.95
C TYR A 386 10.70 16.54 5.41
N GLU A 387 11.10 17.54 4.62
CA GLU A 387 10.15 18.46 4.03
C GLU A 387 9.19 17.73 3.07
N MET A 388 9.72 16.85 2.22
CA MET A 388 8.92 16.03 1.32
C MET A 388 7.90 15.14 2.07
N ALA A 389 8.31 14.53 3.17
CA ALA A 389 7.42 13.68 3.98
C ALA A 389 6.35 14.49 4.72
N THR A 390 6.64 15.75 5.09
CA THR A 390 5.79 16.59 5.95
C THR A 390 4.85 17.50 5.17
N ARG A 391 5.33 18.10 4.08
CA ARG A 391 4.59 19.11 3.32
C ARG A 391 3.35 18.47 2.68
N ARG A 392 2.17 19.04 2.95
CA ARG A 392 0.85 18.51 2.52
C ARG A 392 0.61 17.04 2.93
N SER A 393 1.30 16.55 3.96
CA SER A 393 0.93 15.29 4.60
C SER A 393 -0.48 15.44 5.18
N LEU A 394 -1.34 14.47 4.91
CA LEU A 394 -2.71 14.46 5.40
C LEU A 394 -2.70 14.03 6.87
N GLU A 395 -3.36 14.80 7.73
CA GLU A 395 -3.53 14.45 9.13
C GLU A 395 -4.37 13.16 9.23
N LEU A 396 -3.84 12.14 9.92
CA LEU A 396 -4.48 10.85 10.10
C LEU A 396 -5.45 10.80 11.29
N GLN A 397 -5.23 11.64 12.30
CA GLN A 397 -6.17 11.86 13.40
C GLN A 397 -6.73 13.27 13.32
N HIS A 398 -8.00 13.42 13.67
CA HIS A 398 -8.51 14.74 14.02
C HIS A 398 -7.92 15.09 15.39
N ARG A 399 -7.02 16.09 15.45
CA ARG A 399 -6.65 16.66 16.74
C ARG A 399 -7.95 17.14 17.40
N GLN A 400 -8.35 16.52 18.50
CA GLN A 400 -9.36 17.11 19.36
C GLN A 400 -8.82 18.50 19.74
N PRO A 401 -9.57 19.58 19.48
CA PRO A 401 -9.10 20.95 19.68
C PRO A 401 -8.76 21.26 21.13
#